data_AF-H2Y4B7-F1
#
_entry.id   AF-H2Y4B7-F1
#
_cell.length_a   1.000
_cell.length_b   1.000
_cell.length_c   1.000
_cell.angle_alpha   90.00
_cell.angle_beta   90.00
_cell.angle_gamma   90.00
#
_symmetry.space_group_name_H-M   'P 1'
#
loop_
_entity.id
_entity.type
_entity.pdbx_description
1 polymer ?
#
loop_
_entity_poly.entity_id
_entity_poly.type
_entity_poly.pdbx_seq_one_letter_code
_entity_poly.pdbx_strand_id
1 'polypeptide(L)'
;DMVTFYFGCSFSFNQILLENKMLTPNARNVSMYRTNIDCYSCGEFQCKMMVSMRAISKDHLSKLHEITAKLPDVHGAPIHYGNSGKFQTICKIGISDLQDYMGESTEFGENDVPVFWCCGITGIESLTTAKIDRCFTHSPGSMFITDVLQEKAEISTDPKDMCEVVEYSKNLYSAVSKHTIEKMEAIYNIVKSDPGKRGIKNLIAEGGFVKATLALSHANKVAIVTGAPVHLTHQQLDETDGLPGVISLAVALQSLGKTVDVLADEYSIAATRNIIAKCLKLGIIKNNLNVVPTRKFEMFTADKNPNYDVFLATERLGQAKDGHFYSMLAKDLSQYIDPVDDTFMQSTNHPDVVTIAIGDGGNELGMGNALENVVKYIPNGKKIACVISSNNLIAAGVSNWGCYGLALSLYLAMSCPVHERYVRRAVGFPVDVAAMMKNALPSVEREREILNVTEEFGFRDGRSPDTLMSVDGLLFDKEHQQVIRGMLNIVGKQ
;
A
#
# COMPACT_ATOMS: atom_id res chain seq x y z
N ASP A 1 -36.77 -4.73 -33.37
CA ASP A 1 -36.55 -3.54 -32.51
C ASP A 1 -35.06 -3.41 -32.17
N MET A 2 -34.21 -3.20 -33.19
CA MET A 2 -32.76 -3.07 -32.98
C MET A 2 -32.45 -1.84 -32.11
N VAL A 3 -31.53 -2.00 -31.15
CA VAL A 3 -31.02 -0.92 -30.31
C VAL A 3 -29.57 -0.66 -30.69
N THR A 4 -29.23 0.61 -30.94
CA THR A 4 -27.88 1.03 -31.33
C THR A 4 -27.17 1.67 -30.16
N PHE A 5 -25.94 1.23 -29.89
CA PHE A 5 -25.05 1.80 -28.89
C PHE A 5 -23.82 2.37 -29.58
N TYR A 6 -23.51 3.64 -29.30
CA TYR A 6 -22.27 4.27 -29.73
C TYR A 6 -21.27 4.24 -28.57
N PHE A 7 -20.06 3.74 -28.84
CA PHE A 7 -18.97 3.70 -27.88
C PHE A 7 -17.87 4.67 -28.32
N GLY A 8 -17.17 5.28 -27.36
CA GLY A 8 -16.03 6.18 -27.64
C GLY A 8 -14.86 5.49 -28.33
N CYS A 9 -13.99 6.28 -28.98
CA CYS A 9 -12.86 5.79 -29.77
C CYS A 9 -11.53 6.49 -29.43
N SER A 10 -10.42 5.82 -29.75
CA SER A 10 -9.04 6.25 -29.44
C SER A 10 -8.49 7.39 -30.30
N PHE A 11 -9.13 7.77 -31.42
CA PHE A 11 -8.54 8.75 -32.35
C PHE A 11 -8.45 10.17 -31.76
N SER A 12 -9.56 10.68 -31.21
CA SER A 12 -9.56 11.99 -30.52
C SER A 12 -8.64 11.97 -29.29
N PHE A 13 -8.54 10.81 -28.63
CA PHE A 13 -7.64 10.61 -27.50
C PHE A 13 -6.16 10.68 -27.91
N ASN A 14 -5.76 9.99 -28.98
CA ASN A 14 -4.37 10.02 -29.48
C ASN A 14 -3.97 11.42 -29.93
N GLN A 15 -4.87 12.17 -30.57
CA GLN A 15 -4.63 13.54 -30.98
C GLN A 15 -4.28 14.43 -29.77
N ILE A 16 -5.04 14.34 -28.68
CA ILE A 16 -4.78 15.09 -27.45
C ILE A 16 -3.39 14.76 -26.88
N LEU A 17 -2.99 13.49 -26.89
CA LEU A 17 -1.68 13.07 -26.40
C LEU A 17 -0.52 13.55 -27.30
N LEU A 18 -0.72 13.54 -28.62
CA LEU A 18 0.25 14.08 -29.59
C LEU A 18 0.44 15.59 -29.40
N GLU A 19 -0.65 16.36 -29.27
CA GLU A 19 -0.62 17.81 -29.04
C GLU A 19 0.11 18.16 -27.72
N ASN A 20 0.00 17.29 -26.72
CA ASN A 20 0.69 17.42 -25.44
C ASN A 20 2.11 16.83 -25.43
N LYS A 21 2.61 16.36 -26.57
CA LYS A 21 3.95 15.74 -26.72
C LYS A 21 4.16 14.51 -25.83
N MET A 22 3.08 13.78 -25.55
CA MET A 22 3.11 12.53 -24.77
C MET A 22 3.17 11.28 -25.64
N LEU A 23 2.93 11.43 -26.95
CA LEU A 23 3.12 10.39 -27.95
C LEU A 23 4.00 10.90 -29.10
N THR A 24 4.63 9.98 -29.82
CA THR A 24 5.33 10.29 -31.07
C THR A 24 4.35 10.24 -32.25
N PRO A 25 4.56 11.01 -33.34
CA PRO A 25 3.71 10.95 -34.54
C PRO A 25 3.59 9.58 -35.20
N ASN A 26 4.52 8.66 -34.89
CA ASN A 26 4.51 7.28 -35.37
C ASN A 26 3.64 6.34 -34.52
N ALA A 27 3.18 6.78 -33.33
CA ALA A 27 2.29 6.03 -32.44
C ALA A 27 0.83 6.05 -32.96
N ARG A 28 0.63 5.61 -34.21
CA ARG A 28 -0.66 5.69 -34.91
C ARG A 28 -1.65 4.64 -34.41
N ASN A 29 -1.17 3.45 -34.07
CA ASN A 29 -1.98 2.32 -33.64
C ASN A 29 -1.59 1.86 -32.24
N VAL A 30 -2.51 1.14 -31.58
CA VAL A 30 -2.39 0.75 -30.18
C VAL A 30 -2.35 -0.76 -30.05
N SER A 31 -1.55 -1.23 -29.10
CA SER A 31 -1.59 -2.63 -28.66
C SER A 31 -2.78 -2.81 -27.72
N MET A 32 -3.57 -3.86 -27.94
CA MET A 32 -4.73 -4.20 -27.10
C MET A 32 -4.53 -5.57 -26.47
N TYR A 33 -5.04 -5.73 -25.25
CA TYR A 33 -4.86 -6.96 -24.47
C TYR A 33 -6.14 -7.34 -23.74
N ARG A 34 -6.34 -8.64 -23.58
CA ARG A 34 -7.32 -9.21 -22.65
C ARG A 34 -6.70 -9.27 -21.26
N THR A 35 -7.39 -8.73 -20.26
CA THR A 35 -6.94 -8.76 -18.86
C THR A 35 -7.52 -9.96 -18.11
N ASN A 36 -7.05 -10.21 -16.88
CA ASN A 36 -7.72 -11.12 -15.93
C ASN A 36 -8.87 -10.44 -15.15
N ILE A 37 -9.15 -9.15 -15.39
CA ILE A 37 -10.13 -8.36 -14.66
C ILE A 37 -11.52 -8.62 -15.23
N ASP A 38 -12.44 -9.10 -14.38
CA ASP A 38 -13.84 -9.26 -14.76
C ASP A 38 -14.57 -7.91 -14.79
N CYS A 39 -15.39 -7.70 -15.83
CA CYS A 39 -16.34 -6.60 -15.85
C CYS A 39 -17.49 -6.85 -14.86
N TYR A 40 -18.13 -5.77 -14.43
CA TYR A 40 -19.36 -5.88 -13.65
C TYR A 40 -20.44 -6.56 -14.51
N SER A 41 -20.92 -7.72 -14.05
CA SER A 41 -21.88 -8.52 -14.81
C SER A 41 -23.26 -7.88 -14.85
N CYS A 42 -23.94 -7.94 -15.99
CA CYS A 42 -25.31 -7.43 -16.16
C CYS A 42 -26.12 -8.38 -17.04
N GLY A 43 -27.14 -9.04 -16.48
CA GLY A 43 -27.90 -10.05 -17.20
C GLY A 43 -27.00 -11.18 -17.73
N GLU A 44 -27.05 -11.42 -19.03
CA GLU A 44 -26.26 -12.45 -19.72
C GLU A 44 -24.84 -11.98 -20.07
N PHE A 45 -24.53 -10.69 -19.90
CA PHE A 45 -23.23 -10.12 -20.23
C PHE A 45 -22.22 -10.32 -19.10
N GLN A 46 -21.22 -11.16 -19.35
CA GLN A 46 -20.09 -11.44 -18.45
C GLN A 46 -18.81 -11.51 -19.28
N CYS A 47 -17.83 -10.64 -19.05
CA CYS A 47 -16.62 -10.62 -19.87
C CYS A 47 -15.40 -10.16 -19.08
N LYS A 48 -14.22 -10.42 -19.65
CA LYS A 48 -12.97 -9.81 -19.21
C LYS A 48 -12.84 -8.41 -19.81
N MET A 49 -12.29 -7.48 -19.03
CA MET A 49 -11.99 -6.15 -19.52
C MET A 49 -10.88 -6.23 -20.57
N MET A 50 -11.12 -5.59 -21.71
CA MET A 50 -10.10 -5.35 -22.72
C MET A 50 -9.46 -3.99 -22.49
N VAL A 51 -8.15 -3.91 -22.67
CA VAL A 51 -7.38 -2.68 -22.47
C VAL A 51 -6.61 -2.29 -23.72
N SER A 52 -6.36 -1.00 -23.89
CA SER A 52 -5.40 -0.45 -24.86
C SER A 52 -4.18 0.07 -24.11
N MET A 53 -3.00 -0.12 -24.69
CA MET A 53 -1.72 0.25 -24.08
C MET A 53 -0.98 1.26 -24.95
N ARG A 54 -0.29 2.19 -24.29
CA ARG A 54 0.68 3.09 -24.91
C ARG A 54 1.93 3.16 -24.03
N ALA A 55 3.10 3.26 -24.65
CA ALA A 55 4.35 3.60 -23.98
C ALA A 55 4.39 5.10 -23.71
N ILE A 56 4.55 5.50 -22.44
CA ILE A 56 4.56 6.90 -22.03
C ILE A 56 5.77 7.13 -21.11
N SER A 57 6.54 8.19 -21.38
CA SER A 57 7.63 8.61 -20.49
C SER A 57 7.14 8.77 -19.05
N LYS A 58 7.92 8.25 -18.11
CA LYS A 58 7.65 8.33 -16.66
C LYS A 58 7.36 9.76 -16.18
N ASP A 59 8.00 10.76 -16.79
CA ASP A 59 7.85 12.18 -16.42
C ASP A 59 6.48 12.76 -16.80
N HIS A 60 5.72 12.07 -17.65
CA HIS A 60 4.41 12.53 -18.13
C HIS A 60 3.23 11.89 -17.40
N LEU A 61 3.43 10.92 -16.50
CA LEU A 61 2.35 10.08 -15.97
C LEU A 61 1.27 10.86 -15.19
N SER A 62 1.65 11.79 -14.30
CA SER A 62 0.68 12.64 -13.56
C SER A 62 -0.15 13.49 -14.52
N LYS A 63 0.52 14.25 -15.40
CA LYS A 63 -0.15 15.11 -16.39
C LYS A 63 -1.01 14.32 -17.37
N LEU A 64 -0.56 13.13 -17.78
CA LEU A 64 -1.33 12.19 -18.61
C LEU A 64 -2.62 11.78 -17.91
N HIS A 65 -2.55 11.42 -16.62
CA HIS A 65 -3.73 11.07 -15.84
C HIS A 65 -4.72 12.23 -15.82
N GLU A 66 -4.27 13.44 -15.48
CA GLU A 66 -5.12 14.62 -15.36
C GLU A 66 -5.87 14.96 -16.66
N ILE A 67 -5.16 14.91 -17.79
CA ILE A 67 -5.76 15.18 -19.10
C ILE A 67 -6.77 14.09 -19.46
N THR A 68 -6.39 12.83 -19.32
CA THR A 68 -7.21 11.71 -19.80
C THR A 68 -8.40 11.40 -18.88
N ALA A 69 -8.29 11.68 -17.58
CA ALA A 69 -9.38 11.55 -16.60
C ALA A 69 -10.62 12.37 -16.97
N LYS A 70 -10.42 13.51 -17.63
CA LYS A 70 -11.49 14.43 -18.07
C LYS A 70 -12.16 14.03 -19.38
N LEU A 71 -11.81 12.87 -19.92
CA LEU A 71 -12.36 12.33 -21.16
C LEU A 71 -13.17 11.05 -20.88
N PRO A 72 -14.21 11.10 -20.03
CA PRO A 72 -14.93 9.90 -19.59
C PRO A 72 -15.69 9.17 -20.71
N ASP A 73 -16.10 9.90 -21.76
CA ASP A 73 -16.84 9.33 -22.90
C ASP A 73 -15.95 8.55 -23.88
N VAL A 74 -14.63 8.51 -23.63
CA VAL A 74 -13.66 7.70 -24.38
C VAL A 74 -12.94 6.73 -23.45
N HIS A 75 -11.62 6.80 -23.34
CA HIS A 75 -10.82 5.93 -22.47
C HIS A 75 -10.85 6.34 -20.98
N GLY A 76 -11.04 7.63 -20.69
CA GLY A 76 -10.96 8.19 -19.35
C GLY A 76 -9.57 8.06 -18.70
N ALA A 77 -9.54 8.05 -17.37
CA ALA A 77 -8.31 7.90 -16.59
C ALA A 77 -7.71 6.48 -16.75
N PRO A 78 -6.36 6.35 -16.77
CA PRO A 78 -5.68 5.06 -16.81
C PRO A 78 -6.12 4.14 -15.67
N ILE A 79 -6.12 2.84 -15.93
CA ILE A 79 -6.45 1.81 -14.93
C ILE A 79 -5.22 1.05 -14.44
N HIS A 80 -4.07 1.18 -15.11
CA HIS A 80 -2.82 0.57 -14.72
C HIS A 80 -1.62 1.29 -15.35
N TYR A 81 -0.50 1.33 -14.62
CA TYR A 81 0.80 1.79 -15.12
C TYR A 81 1.85 0.75 -14.74
N GLY A 82 2.87 0.60 -15.59
CA GLY A 82 4.02 -0.25 -15.30
C GLY A 82 4.07 -1.50 -16.14
N ASN A 83 5.29 -1.90 -16.49
CA ASN A 83 5.60 -3.16 -17.14
C ASN A 83 6.16 -4.13 -16.11
N SER A 84 6.01 -5.43 -16.38
CA SER A 84 7.10 -6.36 -16.16
C SER A 84 7.53 -7.06 -17.43
N GLY A 85 8.71 -6.69 -17.90
CA GLY A 85 9.54 -7.62 -18.64
C GLY A 85 10.17 -8.64 -17.68
N LYS A 86 10.11 -9.91 -18.07
CA LYS A 86 10.68 -11.14 -17.46
C LYS A 86 10.30 -11.51 -16.01
N PHE A 87 9.87 -10.58 -15.14
CA PHE A 87 9.33 -10.91 -13.81
C PHE A 87 8.13 -10.02 -13.41
N GLN A 88 6.93 -10.49 -13.80
CA GLN A 88 5.63 -10.49 -13.08
C GLN A 88 4.86 -9.21 -12.61
N THR A 89 5.33 -7.99 -12.73
CA THR A 89 4.52 -6.75 -12.55
C THR A 89 3.28 -6.53 -13.46
N ILE A 90 3.16 -7.07 -14.69
CA ILE A 90 1.89 -7.02 -15.46
C ILE A 90 0.92 -8.16 -15.07
N CYS A 91 1.31 -9.05 -14.13
CA CYS A 91 0.40 -10.05 -13.57
C CYS A 91 -0.76 -9.43 -12.81
N LYS A 92 -0.65 -8.19 -12.31
CA LYS A 92 -1.74 -7.51 -11.60
C LYS A 92 -2.99 -7.30 -12.45
N ILE A 93 -2.84 -7.24 -13.78
CA ILE A 93 -3.96 -7.20 -14.73
C ILE A 93 -3.97 -8.41 -15.68
N GLY A 94 -3.19 -9.45 -15.37
CA GLY A 94 -3.22 -10.74 -16.08
C GLY A 94 -2.55 -10.78 -17.45
N ILE A 95 -1.71 -9.79 -17.79
CA ILE A 95 -0.93 -9.80 -19.03
C ILE A 95 0.45 -10.36 -18.67
N SER A 96 0.94 -11.38 -19.38
CA SER A 96 2.25 -11.99 -19.08
C SER A 96 3.34 -11.56 -20.05
N ASP A 97 2.98 -11.18 -21.27
CA ASP A 97 3.89 -10.76 -22.31
C ASP A 97 3.26 -9.65 -23.16
N LEU A 98 3.96 -8.53 -23.30
CA LEU A 98 3.53 -7.42 -24.17
C LEU A 98 3.68 -7.74 -25.66
N GLN A 99 4.30 -8.86 -26.02
CA GLN A 99 4.33 -9.33 -27.41
C GLN A 99 3.04 -10.06 -27.81
N ASP A 100 2.21 -10.49 -26.85
CA ASP A 100 0.91 -11.13 -27.11
C ASP A 100 -0.22 -10.09 -27.20
N TYR A 101 -0.11 -9.19 -28.19
CA TYR A 101 -1.05 -8.11 -28.41
C TYR A 101 -1.99 -8.35 -29.60
N MET A 102 -3.16 -7.75 -29.53
CA MET A 102 -4.04 -7.51 -30.68
C MET A 102 -3.78 -6.11 -31.24
N GLY A 103 -3.88 -5.93 -32.56
CA GLY A 103 -3.61 -4.64 -33.21
C GLY A 103 -2.17 -4.54 -33.68
N GLU A 104 -1.46 -3.49 -33.29
CA GLU A 104 -0.07 -3.24 -33.70
C GLU A 104 0.87 -3.13 -32.50
N SER A 105 2.16 -3.42 -32.75
CA SER A 105 3.22 -3.32 -31.73
C SER A 105 3.42 -1.89 -31.28
N THR A 106 3.75 -1.72 -30.01
CA THR A 106 4.17 -0.44 -29.44
C THR A 106 5.69 -0.43 -29.24
N GLU A 107 6.36 0.61 -29.73
CA GLU A 107 7.78 0.85 -29.46
C GLU A 107 7.98 1.50 -28.08
N PHE A 108 9.06 1.14 -27.39
CA PHE A 108 9.40 1.67 -26.06
C PHE A 108 10.76 2.39 -26.08
N GLY A 109 10.80 3.58 -25.51
CA GLY A 109 12.02 4.25 -25.08
C GLY A 109 12.53 3.75 -23.71
N GLU A 110 13.74 4.16 -23.34
CA GLU A 110 14.41 3.70 -22.11
C GLU A 110 13.68 4.10 -20.82
N ASN A 111 12.96 5.23 -20.82
CA ASN A 111 12.20 5.75 -19.66
C ASN A 111 10.68 5.59 -19.81
N ASP A 112 10.25 4.79 -20.78
CA ASP A 112 8.82 4.60 -21.04
C ASP A 112 8.20 3.56 -20.11
N VAL A 113 7.02 3.90 -19.63
CA VAL A 113 6.15 3.06 -18.81
C VAL A 113 4.94 2.69 -19.66
N PRO A 114 4.56 1.40 -19.77
CA PRO A 114 3.31 1.05 -20.42
C PRO A 114 2.15 1.51 -19.53
N VAL A 115 1.20 2.18 -20.16
CA VAL A 115 0.01 2.71 -19.51
C VAL A 115 -1.21 2.10 -20.16
N PHE A 116 -2.15 1.63 -19.36
CA PHE A 116 -3.32 0.88 -19.81
C PHE A 116 -4.62 1.63 -19.52
N TRP A 117 -5.51 1.64 -20.51
CA TRP A 117 -6.85 2.20 -20.42
C TRP A 117 -7.90 1.18 -20.83
N CYS A 118 -9.11 1.28 -20.26
CA CYS A 118 -10.27 0.54 -20.73
C CYS A 118 -10.46 0.75 -22.25
N CYS A 119 -10.71 -0.32 -22.99
CA CYS A 119 -10.90 -0.27 -24.44
C CYS A 119 -12.35 -0.63 -24.81
N GLY A 120 -12.91 0.07 -25.80
CA GLY A 120 -14.26 -0.17 -26.31
C GLY A 120 -14.47 -1.57 -26.90
N ILE A 121 -13.40 -2.29 -27.27
CA ILE A 121 -13.47 -3.70 -27.68
C ILE A 121 -13.96 -4.63 -26.57
N THR A 122 -14.00 -4.17 -25.30
CA THR A 122 -14.70 -4.86 -24.21
C THR A 122 -16.18 -5.11 -24.54
N GLY A 123 -16.82 -4.21 -25.27
CA GLY A 123 -18.20 -4.41 -25.74
C GLY A 123 -18.33 -5.52 -26.80
N ILE A 124 -17.27 -5.80 -27.57
CA ILE A 124 -17.25 -6.94 -28.48
C ILE A 124 -17.03 -8.23 -27.69
N GLU A 125 -16.11 -8.20 -26.71
CA GLU A 125 -15.88 -9.33 -25.79
C GLU A 125 -17.16 -9.70 -25.01
N SER A 126 -17.97 -8.73 -24.59
CA SER A 126 -19.23 -9.02 -23.89
C SER A 126 -20.28 -9.70 -24.77
N LEU A 127 -20.28 -9.42 -26.07
CA LEU A 127 -21.20 -10.06 -27.02
C LEU A 127 -20.83 -11.53 -27.28
N THR A 128 -19.53 -11.84 -27.35
CA THR A 128 -19.08 -13.23 -27.58
C THR A 128 -19.44 -14.14 -26.41
N THR A 129 -19.45 -13.61 -25.20
CA THR A 129 -19.80 -14.37 -24.00
C THR A 129 -21.30 -14.45 -23.74
N ALA A 130 -22.06 -13.41 -24.09
CA ALA A 130 -23.52 -13.38 -23.93
C ALA A 130 -24.29 -14.24 -24.96
N LYS A 131 -23.61 -14.76 -26.00
CA LYS A 131 -24.21 -15.63 -27.03
C LYS A 131 -25.47 -15.05 -27.68
N ILE A 132 -25.47 -13.75 -27.94
CA ILE A 132 -26.61 -13.04 -28.54
C ILE A 132 -26.90 -13.58 -29.95
N ASP A 133 -28.17 -13.91 -30.23
CA ASP A 133 -28.61 -14.49 -31.52
C ASP A 133 -28.25 -13.62 -32.73
N ARG A 134 -28.33 -12.28 -32.59
CA ARG A 134 -28.04 -11.31 -33.65
C ARG A 134 -27.43 -10.04 -33.07
N CYS A 135 -26.18 -9.74 -33.44
CA CYS A 135 -25.53 -8.46 -33.16
C CYS A 135 -24.78 -7.95 -34.40
N PHE A 136 -24.67 -6.64 -34.54
CA PHE A 136 -23.93 -5.98 -35.61
C PHE A 136 -22.94 -5.00 -34.99
N THR A 137 -21.68 -5.07 -35.38
CA THR A 137 -20.62 -4.17 -34.93
C THR A 137 -19.93 -3.54 -36.13
N HIS A 138 -19.16 -2.48 -35.90
CA HIS A 138 -18.25 -1.95 -36.92
C HIS A 138 -17.06 -2.90 -37.13
N SER A 139 -16.47 -2.86 -38.33
CA SER A 139 -15.16 -3.48 -38.59
C SER A 139 -14.05 -2.63 -37.94
N PRO A 140 -12.97 -3.23 -37.41
CA PRO A 140 -11.82 -2.46 -36.91
C PRO A 140 -11.35 -1.39 -37.91
N GLY A 141 -11.12 -0.16 -37.42
CA GLY A 141 -10.73 0.99 -38.26
C GLY A 141 -11.87 1.64 -39.06
N SER A 142 -13.09 1.09 -39.03
CA SER A 142 -14.27 1.61 -39.76
C SER A 142 -15.31 2.20 -38.80
N MET A 143 -14.91 3.17 -37.98
CA MET A 143 -15.79 3.76 -36.96
C MET A 143 -16.86 4.69 -37.55
N PHE A 144 -17.94 4.90 -36.78
CA PHE A 144 -18.94 5.91 -37.09
C PHE A 144 -18.46 7.31 -36.69
N ILE A 145 -18.34 8.21 -37.66
CA ILE A 145 -17.96 9.61 -37.43
C ILE A 145 -19.23 10.41 -37.14
N THR A 146 -19.21 11.18 -36.06
CA THR A 146 -20.34 12.02 -35.61
C THR A 146 -20.02 13.51 -35.76
N ASP A 147 -21.04 14.36 -35.65
CA ASP A 147 -20.86 15.82 -35.57
C ASP A 147 -20.51 16.31 -34.15
N VAL A 148 -20.41 15.42 -33.17
CA VAL A 148 -20.01 15.75 -31.78
C VAL A 148 -18.50 15.97 -31.74
N LEU A 149 -18.10 17.20 -31.39
CA LEU A 149 -16.70 17.55 -31.21
C LEU A 149 -16.21 17.09 -29.84
N GLN A 150 -14.97 16.60 -29.78
CA GLN A 150 -14.31 16.33 -28.52
C GLN A 150 -13.98 17.65 -27.82
N GLU A 151 -14.50 17.84 -26.62
CA GLU A 151 -14.13 18.99 -25.79
C GLU A 151 -12.65 18.93 -25.41
N LYS A 152 -12.01 20.11 -25.34
CA LYS A 152 -10.63 20.21 -24.86
C LYS A 152 -10.61 19.90 -23.37
N ALA A 153 -9.75 18.96 -22.97
CA ALA A 153 -9.48 18.72 -21.56
C ALA A 153 -8.76 19.94 -20.95
N GLU A 154 -9.46 20.73 -20.13
CA GLU A 154 -8.81 21.75 -19.29
C GLU A 154 -8.18 21.07 -18.08
N ILE A 155 -6.97 21.42 -17.66
CA ILE A 155 -6.35 20.82 -16.46
C ILE A 155 -6.98 21.44 -15.21
N SER A 156 -7.35 20.61 -14.22
CA SER A 156 -7.91 21.15 -12.96
C SER A 156 -6.82 21.84 -12.16
N THR A 157 -7.17 22.95 -11.52
CA THR A 157 -6.30 23.63 -10.55
C THR A 157 -6.70 23.32 -9.11
N ASP A 158 -7.81 22.62 -8.87
CA ASP A 158 -8.20 22.16 -7.55
C ASP A 158 -7.32 20.97 -7.13
N PRO A 159 -6.56 21.05 -6.02
CA PRO A 159 -5.74 19.94 -5.53
C PRO A 159 -6.49 18.63 -5.27
N LYS A 160 -7.82 18.67 -5.10
CA LYS A 160 -8.65 17.47 -4.98
C LYS A 160 -8.77 16.69 -6.28
N ASP A 161 -8.66 17.38 -7.40
CA ASP A 161 -8.77 16.82 -8.75
C ASP A 161 -7.40 16.63 -9.43
N MET A 162 -6.36 17.31 -8.93
CA MET A 162 -4.98 17.13 -9.40
C MET A 162 -4.45 15.75 -9.00
N CYS A 163 -4.02 14.97 -9.98
CA CYS A 163 -3.58 13.60 -9.78
C CYS A 163 -2.06 13.51 -9.77
N GLU A 164 -1.52 12.87 -8.75
CA GLU A 164 -0.13 12.43 -8.72
C GLU A 164 -0.03 10.93 -8.99
N VAL A 165 0.78 10.55 -9.98
CA VAL A 165 1.16 9.16 -10.20
C VAL A 165 2.45 8.87 -9.45
N VAL A 166 2.32 8.10 -8.36
CA VAL A 166 3.39 7.79 -7.43
C VAL A 166 3.90 6.37 -7.68
N GLU A 167 5.21 6.24 -7.93
CA GLU A 167 5.90 4.96 -7.86
C GLU A 167 6.13 4.58 -6.40
N TYR A 168 5.30 3.67 -5.87
CA TYR A 168 5.30 3.27 -4.46
C TYR A 168 6.25 2.11 -4.15
N SER A 169 6.69 1.40 -5.18
CA SER A 169 7.83 0.49 -5.18
C SER A 169 8.34 0.40 -6.63
N LYS A 170 9.52 -0.16 -6.85
CA LYS A 170 10.16 -0.20 -8.18
C LYS A 170 9.20 -0.75 -9.24
N ASN A 171 8.89 0.07 -10.25
CA ASN A 171 7.93 -0.22 -11.34
C ASN A 171 6.47 -0.44 -10.91
N LEU A 172 6.13 -0.19 -9.64
CA LEU A 172 4.79 -0.30 -9.10
C LEU A 172 4.22 1.10 -8.82
N TYR A 173 3.14 1.43 -9.52
CA TYR A 173 2.59 2.78 -9.56
C TYR A 173 1.16 2.83 -9.03
N SER A 174 0.81 3.95 -8.42
CA SER A 174 -0.55 4.30 -8.08
C SER A 174 -0.89 5.73 -8.46
N ALA A 175 -2.17 5.99 -8.72
CA ALA A 175 -2.71 7.35 -8.84
C ALA A 175 -3.39 7.76 -7.53
N VAL A 176 -3.23 9.01 -7.11
CA VAL A 176 -3.87 9.60 -5.92
C VAL A 176 -3.93 11.12 -6.05
N SER A 177 -4.92 11.79 -5.46
CA SER A 177 -4.98 13.25 -5.55
C SER A 177 -3.92 13.94 -4.69
N LYS A 178 -3.43 15.08 -5.16
CA LYS A 178 -2.47 15.92 -4.43
C LYS A 178 -2.97 16.30 -3.04
N HIS A 179 -4.25 16.65 -2.92
CA HIS A 179 -4.88 16.94 -1.63
C HIS A 179 -4.77 15.76 -0.64
N THR A 180 -4.92 14.53 -1.13
CA THR A 180 -4.84 13.34 -0.27
C THR A 180 -3.39 13.11 0.19
N ILE A 181 -2.41 13.29 -0.70
CA ILE A 181 -0.98 13.24 -0.34
C ILE A 181 -0.66 14.27 0.75
N GLU A 182 -1.11 15.52 0.59
CA GLU A 182 -0.87 16.59 1.59
C GLU A 182 -1.41 16.20 2.97
N LYS A 183 -2.58 15.55 3.04
CA LYS A 183 -3.14 15.06 4.31
C LYS A 183 -2.35 13.88 4.89
N MET A 184 -1.88 12.95 4.05
CA MET A 184 -1.01 11.84 4.50
C MET A 184 0.30 12.39 5.08
N GLU A 185 0.92 13.37 4.41
CA GLU A 185 2.13 14.03 4.90
C GLU A 185 1.88 14.79 6.21
N ALA A 186 0.71 15.42 6.36
CA ALA A 186 0.31 16.04 7.62
C ALA A 186 0.19 15.02 8.76
N ILE A 187 -0.35 13.82 8.49
CA ILE A 187 -0.37 12.71 9.46
C ILE A 187 1.06 12.28 9.78
N TYR A 188 1.90 12.09 8.75
CA TYR A 188 3.29 11.67 8.96
C TYR A 188 4.09 12.67 9.79
N ASN A 189 3.83 13.98 9.63
CA ASN A 189 4.43 15.01 10.46
C ASN A 189 4.13 14.84 11.96
N ILE A 190 2.96 14.31 12.31
CA ILE A 190 2.61 13.97 13.70
C ILE A 190 3.29 12.66 14.11
N VAL A 191 3.24 11.63 13.25
CA VAL A 191 3.88 10.32 13.50
C VAL A 191 5.37 10.45 13.82
N LYS A 192 6.08 11.31 13.09
CA LYS A 192 7.53 11.54 13.27
C LYS A 192 7.86 12.58 14.36
N SER A 193 6.87 13.03 15.13
CA SER A 193 7.14 13.88 16.30
C SER A 193 8.02 13.12 17.30
N ASP A 194 8.93 13.83 17.96
CA ASP A 194 9.96 13.20 18.79
C ASP A 194 9.95 13.71 20.25
N PRO A 195 8.82 13.56 20.98
CA PRO A 195 8.77 13.94 22.40
C PRO A 195 9.71 13.08 23.26
N GLY A 196 9.98 11.84 22.83
CA GLY A 196 10.90 10.90 23.47
C GLY A 196 12.39 11.20 23.24
N LYS A 197 12.72 12.20 22.40
CA LYS A 197 14.08 12.61 22.02
C LYS A 197 14.95 11.45 21.51
N ARG A 198 14.36 10.55 20.73
CA ARG A 198 14.99 9.40 20.06
C ARG A 198 15.95 9.82 18.95
N GLY A 199 15.80 11.03 18.42
CA GLY A 199 16.59 11.50 17.28
C GLY A 199 15.96 11.12 15.94
N ILE A 200 14.63 11.05 15.88
CA ILE A 200 13.84 10.58 14.71
C ILE A 200 14.24 11.25 13.41
N LYS A 201 14.61 12.54 13.45
CA LYS A 201 15.10 13.28 12.29
C LYS A 201 16.25 12.59 11.53
N ASN A 202 17.05 11.76 12.21
CA ASN A 202 18.17 11.04 11.62
C ASN A 202 17.74 9.71 10.97
N LEU A 203 16.52 9.25 11.22
CA LEU A 203 15.96 8.00 10.73
C LEU A 203 15.04 8.19 9.51
N ILE A 204 14.64 9.44 9.23
CA ILE A 204 13.65 9.75 8.18
C ILE A 204 14.18 9.35 6.80
N ALA A 205 13.40 8.53 6.10
CA ALA A 205 13.48 8.34 4.66
C ALA A 205 12.36 9.13 3.96
N GLU A 206 12.68 9.93 2.95
CA GLU A 206 11.70 10.77 2.24
C GLU A 206 10.69 9.93 1.45
N GLY A 207 9.42 10.31 1.52
CA GLY A 207 8.31 9.70 0.75
C GLY A 207 7.89 8.29 1.19
N GLY A 208 8.61 7.65 2.13
CA GLY A 208 8.34 6.26 2.55
C GLY A 208 6.92 6.06 3.09
N PHE A 209 6.37 7.05 3.80
CA PHE A 209 5.04 6.96 4.41
C PHE A 209 3.89 6.93 3.40
N VAL A 210 3.90 7.83 2.40
CA VAL A 210 2.90 7.85 1.33
C VAL A 210 2.99 6.57 0.50
N LYS A 211 4.20 6.17 0.13
CA LYS A 211 4.43 4.94 -0.65
C LYS A 211 3.99 3.68 0.09
N ALA A 212 4.27 3.58 1.40
CA ALA A 212 3.78 2.49 2.24
C ALA A 212 2.24 2.42 2.29
N THR A 213 1.57 3.58 2.42
CA THR A 213 0.10 3.66 2.40
C THR A 213 -0.45 3.14 1.07
N LEU A 214 0.14 3.55 -0.05
CA LEU A 214 -0.27 3.10 -1.39
C LEU A 214 0.02 1.60 -1.58
N ALA A 215 1.14 1.09 -1.10
CA ALA A 215 1.43 -0.34 -1.17
C ALA A 215 0.36 -1.17 -0.44
N LEU A 216 -0.03 -0.74 0.77
CA LEU A 216 -1.07 -1.40 1.55
C LEU A 216 -2.46 -1.29 0.90
N SER A 217 -2.78 -0.19 0.23
CA SER A 217 -4.08 -0.04 -0.45
C SER A 217 -4.23 -1.01 -1.63
N HIS A 218 -3.13 -1.31 -2.33
CA HIS A 218 -3.06 -2.29 -3.42
C HIS A 218 -2.93 -3.75 -2.96
N ALA A 219 -2.60 -4.01 -1.70
CA ALA A 219 -2.37 -5.36 -1.18
C ALA A 219 -3.68 -6.12 -0.94
N ASN A 220 -3.71 -7.41 -1.24
CA ASN A 220 -4.77 -8.34 -0.84
C ASN A 220 -4.39 -9.11 0.42
N LYS A 221 -3.12 -9.49 0.54
CA LYS A 221 -2.56 -10.25 1.67
C LYS A 221 -1.36 -9.52 2.27
N VAL A 222 -1.38 -9.31 3.58
CA VAL A 222 -0.35 -8.59 4.33
C VAL A 222 0.17 -9.46 5.47
N ALA A 223 1.49 -9.67 5.54
CA ALA A 223 2.16 -10.23 6.70
C ALA A 223 2.73 -9.08 7.54
N ILE A 224 2.53 -9.11 8.86
CA ILE A 224 3.04 -8.09 9.78
C ILE A 224 3.86 -8.75 10.89
N VAL A 225 5.16 -8.48 10.98
CA VAL A 225 6.02 -8.95 12.07
C VAL A 225 6.29 -7.83 13.08
N THR A 226 6.26 -8.18 14.36
CA THR A 226 6.55 -7.28 15.48
C THR A 226 7.17 -8.05 16.63
N GLY A 227 7.88 -7.36 17.52
CA GLY A 227 8.42 -7.93 18.76
C GLY A 227 9.86 -7.49 19.01
N ALA A 228 10.08 -7.03 20.24
CA ALA A 228 11.35 -6.53 20.77
C ALA A 228 11.50 -6.99 22.24
N PRO A 229 12.24 -8.10 22.50
CA PRO A 229 12.33 -8.74 23.81
C PRO A 229 13.31 -8.01 24.74
N VAL A 230 12.98 -6.79 25.16
CA VAL A 230 13.86 -5.94 25.96
C VAL A 230 13.81 -6.23 27.47
N HIS A 231 12.75 -6.91 27.95
CA HIS A 231 12.50 -7.19 29.37
C HIS A 231 12.97 -8.57 29.83
N LEU A 232 14.27 -8.84 29.71
CA LEU A 232 14.88 -10.16 29.97
C LEU A 232 14.67 -10.76 31.38
N THR A 233 14.24 -9.96 32.35
CA THR A 233 13.98 -10.40 33.73
C THR A 233 12.51 -10.68 34.01
N HIS A 234 11.62 -10.40 33.05
CA HIS A 234 10.18 -10.57 33.18
C HIS A 234 9.73 -11.86 32.51
N GLN A 235 8.55 -12.35 32.89
CA GLN A 235 7.96 -13.54 32.26
C GLN A 235 7.63 -13.28 30.79
N GLN A 236 7.12 -12.08 30.48
CA GLN A 236 6.93 -11.63 29.12
C GLN A 236 8.04 -10.64 28.76
N LEU A 237 8.71 -10.91 27.63
CA LEU A 237 9.95 -10.22 27.26
C LEU A 237 9.69 -8.95 26.43
N ASP A 238 8.58 -8.93 25.68
CA ASP A 238 8.25 -7.84 24.76
C ASP A 238 7.82 -6.55 25.45
N GLU A 239 8.13 -5.44 24.79
CA GLU A 239 7.66 -4.11 25.16
C GLU A 239 6.29 -3.74 24.60
N THR A 240 5.69 -2.67 25.14
CA THR A 240 4.37 -2.17 24.71
C THR A 240 4.36 -1.48 23.35
N ASP A 241 5.53 -1.22 22.74
CA ASP A 241 5.60 -0.69 21.37
C ASP A 241 5.55 -1.81 20.31
N GLY A 242 4.89 -1.54 19.19
CA GLY A 242 4.65 -2.50 18.12
C GLY A 242 3.27 -3.14 18.13
N LEU A 243 2.99 -4.08 19.05
CA LEU A 243 1.80 -4.94 18.98
C LEU A 243 0.46 -4.15 19.01
N PRO A 244 0.25 -3.15 19.88
CA PRO A 244 -0.98 -2.34 19.84
C PRO A 244 -1.22 -1.69 18.47
N GLY A 245 -0.16 -1.12 17.88
CA GLY A 245 -0.17 -0.57 16.54
C GLY A 245 -0.55 -1.62 15.49
N VAL A 246 0.07 -2.80 15.54
CA VAL A 246 -0.23 -3.92 14.62
C VAL A 246 -1.70 -4.30 14.67
N ILE A 247 -2.27 -4.46 15.87
CA ILE A 247 -3.69 -4.80 16.03
C ILE A 247 -4.57 -3.74 15.34
N SER A 248 -4.29 -2.46 15.60
CA SER A 248 -5.05 -1.34 15.04
C SER A 248 -4.97 -1.28 13.51
N LEU A 249 -3.77 -1.45 12.94
CA LEU A 249 -3.57 -1.49 11.48
C LEU A 249 -4.22 -2.72 10.84
N ALA A 250 -4.08 -3.89 11.46
CA ALA A 250 -4.68 -5.12 10.96
C ALA A 250 -6.21 -5.05 10.90
N VAL A 251 -6.85 -4.44 11.91
CA VAL A 251 -8.29 -4.18 11.91
C VAL A 251 -8.71 -3.26 10.76
N ALA A 252 -7.94 -2.19 10.49
CA ALA A 252 -8.19 -1.30 9.38
C ALA A 252 -8.07 -2.04 8.02
N LEU A 253 -7.03 -2.84 7.83
CA LEU A 253 -6.82 -3.65 6.63
C LEU A 253 -7.95 -4.69 6.42
N GLN A 254 -8.35 -5.41 7.47
CA GLN A 254 -9.45 -6.37 7.41
C GLN A 254 -10.78 -5.71 7.05
N SER A 255 -11.03 -4.48 7.51
CA SER A 255 -12.25 -3.73 7.15
C SER A 255 -12.33 -3.38 5.66
N LEU A 256 -11.18 -3.38 4.96
CA LEU A 256 -11.06 -3.24 3.51
C LEU A 256 -11.05 -4.58 2.77
N GLY A 257 -11.40 -5.68 3.46
CA GLY A 257 -11.45 -7.04 2.88
C GLY A 257 -10.09 -7.71 2.69
N LYS A 258 -9.02 -7.16 3.28
CA LYS A 258 -7.66 -7.70 3.15
C LYS A 258 -7.43 -8.83 4.16
N THR A 259 -6.62 -9.81 3.77
CA THR A 259 -6.15 -10.86 4.69
C THR A 259 -4.89 -10.38 5.39
N VAL A 260 -4.83 -10.56 6.70
CA VAL A 260 -3.69 -10.13 7.52
C VAL A 260 -3.26 -11.25 8.44
N ASP A 261 -1.96 -11.58 8.39
CA ASP A 261 -1.32 -12.51 9.30
C ASP A 261 -0.31 -11.75 10.18
N VAL A 262 -0.45 -11.90 11.50
CA VAL A 262 0.46 -11.31 12.49
C VAL A 262 1.50 -12.35 12.85
N LEU A 263 2.77 -12.03 12.61
CA LEU A 263 3.90 -12.90 12.94
C LEU A 263 4.40 -12.56 14.35
N ALA A 264 4.60 -13.60 15.14
CA ALA A 264 5.16 -13.50 16.48
C ALA A 264 6.17 -14.62 16.70
N ASP A 265 7.21 -14.30 17.46
CA ASP A 265 8.27 -15.24 17.79
C ASP A 265 7.80 -16.28 18.81
N GLU A 266 8.54 -17.38 18.91
CA GLU A 266 8.21 -18.49 19.81
C GLU A 266 8.02 -18.04 21.27
N TYR A 267 8.80 -17.03 21.73
CA TYR A 267 8.69 -16.54 23.11
C TYR A 267 7.42 -15.72 23.37
N SER A 268 6.85 -15.04 22.36
CA SER A 268 5.72 -14.11 22.55
C SER A 268 4.41 -14.59 21.94
N ILE A 269 4.43 -15.59 21.07
CA ILE A 269 3.26 -16.03 20.31
C ILE A 269 2.04 -16.38 21.16
N ALA A 270 2.24 -17.03 22.31
CA ALA A 270 1.15 -17.37 23.22
C ALA A 270 0.49 -16.11 23.81
N ALA A 271 1.31 -15.15 24.23
CA ALA A 271 0.83 -13.88 24.77
C ALA A 271 0.10 -13.06 23.69
N THR A 272 0.68 -12.95 22.49
CA THR A 272 0.08 -12.27 21.33
C THR A 272 -1.29 -12.85 20.98
N ARG A 273 -1.43 -14.18 20.92
CA ARG A 273 -2.73 -14.84 20.69
C ARG A 273 -3.74 -14.54 21.80
N ASN A 274 -3.30 -14.54 23.05
CA ASN A 274 -4.20 -14.28 24.18
C ASN A 274 -4.66 -12.82 24.22
N ILE A 275 -3.80 -11.86 23.90
CA ILE A 275 -4.15 -10.44 23.74
C ILE A 275 -5.22 -10.28 22.66
N ILE A 276 -4.97 -10.80 21.46
CA ILE A 276 -5.92 -10.71 20.34
C ILE A 276 -7.26 -11.37 20.70
N ALA A 277 -7.23 -12.56 21.31
CA ALA A 277 -8.45 -13.25 21.74
C ALA A 277 -9.22 -12.47 22.81
N LYS A 278 -8.51 -11.81 23.74
CA LYS A 278 -9.12 -10.95 24.76
C LYS A 278 -9.73 -9.70 24.13
N CYS A 279 -9.04 -9.03 23.21
CA CYS A 279 -9.56 -7.90 22.46
C CYS A 279 -10.84 -8.27 21.70
N LEU A 280 -10.87 -9.44 21.06
CA LEU A 280 -12.06 -9.95 20.39
C LEU A 280 -13.20 -10.21 21.38
N LYS A 281 -12.91 -10.87 22.52
CA LYS A 281 -13.90 -11.16 23.57
C LYS A 281 -14.52 -9.89 24.17
N LEU A 282 -13.73 -8.83 24.31
CA LEU A 282 -14.19 -7.53 24.83
C LEU A 282 -14.90 -6.68 23.77
N GLY A 283 -14.89 -7.08 22.49
CA GLY A 283 -15.48 -6.31 21.40
C GLY A 283 -14.65 -5.10 20.95
N ILE A 284 -13.39 -5.00 21.40
CA ILE A 284 -12.41 -3.98 20.98
C ILE A 284 -12.11 -4.14 19.48
N ILE A 285 -11.99 -5.39 19.04
CA ILE A 285 -11.89 -5.77 17.63
C ILE A 285 -13.07 -6.67 17.26
N LYS A 286 -13.54 -6.58 16.01
CA LYS A 286 -14.72 -7.34 15.55
C LYS A 286 -14.39 -8.71 14.98
N ASN A 287 -13.23 -8.81 14.33
CA ASN A 287 -12.78 -10.01 13.64
C ASN A 287 -11.51 -10.52 14.32
N ASN A 288 -11.32 -11.84 14.30
CA ASN A 288 -10.09 -12.42 14.79
C ASN A 288 -8.91 -12.09 13.87
N LEU A 289 -7.71 -11.99 14.45
CA LEU A 289 -6.45 -11.89 13.69
C LEU A 289 -5.75 -13.24 13.75
N ASN A 290 -5.26 -13.71 12.60
CA ASN A 290 -4.47 -14.92 12.57
C ASN A 290 -3.04 -14.62 13.07
N VAL A 291 -2.53 -15.48 13.95
CA VAL A 291 -1.18 -15.34 14.52
C VAL A 291 -0.33 -16.55 14.13
N VAL A 292 0.70 -16.29 13.34
CA VAL A 292 1.58 -17.30 12.76
C VAL A 292 2.94 -17.25 13.47
N PRO A 293 3.51 -18.40 13.90
CA PRO A 293 4.87 -18.41 14.41
C PRO A 293 5.86 -17.99 13.33
N THR A 294 6.76 -17.07 13.65
CA THR A 294 7.78 -16.56 12.70
C THR A 294 8.55 -17.71 12.04
N ARG A 295 8.93 -18.75 12.80
CA ARG A 295 9.62 -19.94 12.28
C ARG A 295 8.83 -20.79 11.28
N LYS A 296 7.50 -20.63 11.22
CA LYS A 296 6.61 -21.34 10.29
C LYS A 296 6.10 -20.43 9.18
N PHE A 297 6.59 -19.20 9.10
CA PHE A 297 6.18 -18.24 8.09
C PHE A 297 6.79 -18.59 6.74
N GLU A 298 5.94 -18.73 5.73
CA GLU A 298 6.35 -18.97 4.35
C GLU A 298 5.96 -17.76 3.50
N MET A 299 6.92 -16.87 3.24
CA MET A 299 6.70 -15.72 2.37
C MET A 299 6.51 -16.12 0.91
N PHE A 300 7.18 -17.19 0.49
CA PHE A 300 7.17 -17.69 -0.88
C PHE A 300 6.76 -19.17 -0.89
N THR A 301 5.98 -19.54 -1.90
CA THR A 301 5.71 -20.94 -2.23
C THR A 301 6.98 -21.66 -2.71
N ALA A 302 6.92 -22.99 -2.84
CA ALA A 302 8.03 -23.78 -3.39
C ALA A 302 8.47 -23.31 -4.80
N ASP A 303 7.52 -22.82 -5.60
CA ASP A 303 7.76 -22.26 -6.95
C ASP A 303 8.21 -20.79 -6.92
N LYS A 304 8.56 -20.27 -5.74
CA LYS A 304 9.00 -18.89 -5.48
C LYS A 304 7.95 -17.80 -5.74
N ASN A 305 6.69 -18.17 -5.98
CA ASN A 305 5.61 -17.17 -6.04
C ASN A 305 5.32 -16.63 -4.63
N PRO A 306 5.12 -15.32 -4.46
CA PRO A 306 4.84 -14.73 -3.15
C PRO A 306 3.46 -15.13 -2.62
N ASN A 307 3.38 -15.47 -1.34
CA ASN A 307 2.13 -15.72 -0.62
C ASN A 307 1.45 -14.41 -0.15
N TYR A 308 2.21 -13.32 -0.05
CA TYR A 308 1.78 -12.01 0.45
C TYR A 308 2.23 -10.91 -0.50
N ASP A 309 1.43 -9.85 -0.62
CA ASP A 309 1.76 -8.69 -1.45
C ASP A 309 2.65 -7.69 -0.68
N VAL A 310 2.47 -7.64 0.64
CA VAL A 310 3.21 -6.74 1.54
C VAL A 310 3.73 -7.52 2.74
N PHE A 311 5.00 -7.29 3.05
CA PHE A 311 5.62 -7.74 4.30
C PHE A 311 6.04 -6.53 5.14
N LEU A 312 5.31 -6.27 6.22
CA LEU A 312 5.52 -5.14 7.11
C LEU A 312 6.25 -5.58 8.38
N ALA A 313 7.30 -4.85 8.76
CA ALA A 313 7.96 -4.97 10.06
C ALA A 313 7.68 -3.72 10.88
N THR A 314 7.32 -3.87 12.15
CA THR A 314 7.12 -2.75 13.08
C THR A 314 7.63 -3.12 14.45
N GLU A 315 8.51 -2.29 15.01
CA GLU A 315 9.18 -2.57 16.28
C GLU A 315 9.74 -4.01 16.32
N ARG A 316 10.39 -4.40 15.23
CA ARG A 316 11.01 -5.71 15.06
C ARG A 316 12.50 -5.50 15.00
N LEU A 317 13.27 -6.05 15.93
CA LEU A 317 14.73 -5.98 15.87
C LEU A 317 15.27 -6.57 14.57
N GLY A 318 16.23 -5.88 13.97
CA GLY A 318 16.91 -6.31 12.76
C GLY A 318 18.39 -6.59 12.99
N GLN A 319 18.97 -7.37 12.09
CA GLN A 319 20.34 -7.83 12.17
C GLN A 319 21.32 -6.67 12.01
N ALA A 320 22.29 -6.58 12.92
CA ALA A 320 23.42 -5.67 12.84
C ALA A 320 24.55 -6.25 11.97
N LYS A 321 25.59 -5.46 11.71
CA LYS A 321 26.69 -5.84 10.80
C LYS A 321 27.41 -7.15 11.16
N ASP A 322 27.46 -7.49 12.45
CA ASP A 322 28.10 -8.70 12.96
C ASP A 322 27.18 -9.93 12.97
N GLY A 323 25.95 -9.79 12.49
CA GLY A 323 24.97 -10.88 12.42
C GLY A 323 24.09 -11.01 13.66
N HIS A 324 24.29 -10.18 14.68
CA HIS A 324 23.54 -10.22 15.95
C HIS A 324 22.40 -9.19 16.00
N PHE A 325 21.50 -9.37 16.97
CA PHE A 325 20.37 -8.49 17.24
C PHE A 325 20.59 -7.77 18.56
N TYR A 326 20.43 -6.46 18.58
CA TYR A 326 20.75 -5.65 19.75
C TYR A 326 19.58 -4.77 20.20
N SER A 327 19.43 -4.63 21.52
CA SER A 327 18.66 -3.52 22.10
C SER A 327 19.38 -2.18 21.92
N MET A 328 18.67 -1.07 22.17
CA MET A 328 19.27 0.28 22.21
C MET A 328 20.43 0.43 23.22
N LEU A 329 20.44 -0.39 24.28
CA LEU A 329 21.52 -0.46 25.27
C LEU A 329 22.67 -1.39 24.84
N ALA A 330 22.68 -1.83 23.58
CA ALA A 330 23.68 -2.72 22.97
C ALA A 330 23.83 -4.08 23.67
N LYS A 331 22.77 -4.55 24.34
CA LYS A 331 22.65 -5.94 24.82
C LYS A 331 22.27 -6.84 23.66
N ASP A 332 22.96 -7.96 23.53
CA ASP A 332 22.68 -8.99 22.52
C ASP A 332 21.40 -9.75 22.89
N LEU A 333 20.45 -9.77 21.96
CA LEU A 333 19.13 -10.38 22.06
C LEU A 333 18.95 -11.53 21.06
N SER A 334 20.01 -11.92 20.33
CA SER A 334 19.94 -12.87 19.20
C SER A 334 19.30 -14.21 19.57
N GLN A 335 19.46 -14.67 20.81
CA GLN A 335 18.90 -15.96 21.26
C GLN A 335 17.37 -16.00 21.33
N TYR A 336 16.71 -14.84 21.37
CA TYR A 336 15.25 -14.72 21.48
C TYR A 336 14.57 -14.44 20.15
N ILE A 337 15.30 -13.85 19.21
CA ILE A 337 14.76 -13.38 17.94
C ILE A 337 14.71 -14.53 16.95
N ASP A 338 13.51 -14.86 16.47
CA ASP A 338 13.36 -15.82 15.39
C ASP A 338 13.81 -15.21 14.04
N PRO A 339 14.53 -15.98 13.21
CA PRO A 339 15.11 -15.45 11.98
C PRO A 339 14.02 -15.07 10.97
N VAL A 340 14.06 -13.82 10.51
CA VAL A 340 13.13 -13.33 9.47
C VAL A 340 13.80 -12.37 8.47
N ASP A 341 14.97 -11.82 8.82
CA ASP A 341 15.73 -10.84 8.04
C ASP A 341 16.08 -11.31 6.63
N ASP A 342 16.49 -12.56 6.46
CA ASP A 342 16.76 -13.14 5.13
C ASP A 342 15.50 -13.15 4.24
N THR A 343 14.37 -13.55 4.82
CA THR A 343 13.07 -13.54 4.14
C THR A 343 12.63 -12.11 3.83
N PHE A 344 12.86 -11.17 4.73
CA PHE A 344 12.56 -9.75 4.53
C PHE A 344 13.44 -9.14 3.44
N MET A 345 14.74 -9.44 3.41
CA MET A 345 15.66 -9.04 2.33
C MET A 345 15.24 -9.62 0.97
N GLN A 346 14.88 -10.90 0.93
CA GLN A 346 14.37 -11.53 -0.30
C GLN A 346 13.10 -10.82 -0.78
N SER A 347 12.21 -10.46 0.15
CA SER A 347 10.98 -9.70 -0.12
C SER A 347 11.28 -8.31 -0.67
N THR A 348 12.23 -7.57 -0.07
CA THR A 348 12.64 -6.23 -0.53
C THR A 348 13.16 -6.25 -1.98
N ASN A 349 13.79 -7.35 -2.39
CA ASN A 349 14.34 -7.53 -3.74
C ASN A 349 13.34 -8.17 -4.73
N HIS A 350 12.17 -8.62 -4.25
CA HIS A 350 11.17 -9.25 -5.11
C HIS A 350 10.34 -8.18 -5.84
N PRO A 351 10.09 -8.31 -7.15
CA PRO A 351 9.38 -7.29 -7.93
C PRO A 351 7.91 -7.10 -7.52
N ASP A 352 7.25 -8.16 -7.04
CA ASP A 352 5.82 -8.13 -6.71
C ASP A 352 5.52 -8.04 -5.22
N VAL A 353 6.54 -7.98 -4.38
CA VAL A 353 6.37 -7.80 -2.93
C VAL A 353 6.85 -6.41 -2.56
N VAL A 354 6.15 -5.76 -1.64
CA VAL A 354 6.61 -4.52 -1.04
C VAL A 354 6.90 -4.73 0.44
N THR A 355 8.12 -4.41 0.86
CA THR A 355 8.48 -4.35 2.28
C THR A 355 8.26 -2.96 2.85
N ILE A 356 7.67 -2.92 4.04
CA ILE A 356 7.44 -1.70 4.80
C ILE A 356 8.09 -1.89 6.18
N ALA A 357 8.78 -0.88 6.67
CA ALA A 357 9.38 -0.91 8.00
C ALA A 357 8.94 0.30 8.82
N ILE A 358 8.64 0.09 10.08
CA ILE A 358 8.34 1.12 11.08
C ILE A 358 9.29 0.92 12.25
N GLY A 359 10.00 1.96 12.64
CA GLY A 359 10.88 1.94 13.81
C GLY A 359 11.17 3.34 14.35
N ASP A 360 11.77 3.37 15.54
CA ASP A 360 12.02 4.57 16.32
C ASP A 360 13.49 4.73 16.78
N GLY A 361 14.29 3.67 16.67
CA GLY A 361 15.60 3.54 17.32
C GLY A 361 16.79 3.34 16.39
N GLY A 362 16.60 2.77 15.20
CA GLY A 362 17.66 2.46 14.22
C GLY A 362 18.21 1.03 14.27
N ASN A 363 17.80 0.23 15.26
CA ASN A 363 18.14 -1.19 15.43
C ASN A 363 17.03 -2.13 14.90
N GLU A 364 15.94 -1.57 14.39
CA GLU A 364 14.81 -2.30 13.86
C GLU A 364 15.00 -2.67 12.39
N LEU A 365 14.37 -3.77 12.00
CA LEU A 365 14.33 -4.29 10.65
C LEU A 365 13.84 -3.23 9.67
N GLY A 366 14.63 -2.97 8.63
CA GLY A 366 14.37 -1.91 7.64
C GLY A 366 15.10 -0.60 7.90
N MET A 367 15.72 -0.41 9.07
CA MET A 367 16.54 0.77 9.37
C MET A 367 17.87 0.81 8.58
N GLY A 368 18.18 -0.21 7.79
CA GLY A 368 19.28 -0.18 6.81
C GLY A 368 19.16 1.00 5.84
N ASN A 369 17.96 1.51 5.56
CA ASN A 369 17.76 2.73 4.77
C ASN A 369 18.37 3.99 5.42
N ALA A 370 18.56 4.00 6.74
CA ALA A 370 19.13 5.10 7.51
C ALA A 370 20.50 4.75 8.14
N LEU A 371 21.13 3.64 7.71
CA LEU A 371 22.31 3.04 8.34
C LEU A 371 23.41 4.06 8.69
N GLU A 372 23.82 4.90 7.73
CA GLU A 372 24.89 5.88 7.94
C GLU A 372 24.56 6.87 9.05
N ASN A 373 23.31 7.34 9.08
CA ASN A 373 22.85 8.29 10.09
C ASN A 373 22.68 7.62 11.45
N VAL A 374 22.20 6.37 11.50
CA VAL A 374 22.12 5.60 12.74
C VAL A 374 23.52 5.44 13.34
N VAL A 375 24.48 4.98 12.55
CA VAL A 375 25.88 4.78 12.98
C VAL A 375 26.50 6.07 13.53
N LYS A 376 26.15 7.22 12.94
CA LYS A 376 26.75 8.51 13.26
C LYS A 376 26.09 9.22 14.45
N TYR A 377 24.77 9.15 14.55
CA TYR A 377 24.00 10.04 15.44
C TYR A 377 23.25 9.32 16.55
N ILE A 378 22.98 8.02 16.41
CA ILE A 378 22.25 7.25 17.43
C ILE A 378 23.24 6.68 18.46
N PRO A 379 22.95 6.77 19.78
CA PRO A 379 23.76 6.13 20.81
C PRO A 379 23.97 4.64 20.52
N ASN A 380 25.21 4.16 20.67
CA ASN A 380 25.61 2.79 20.29
C ASN A 380 25.42 2.42 18.81
N GLY A 381 25.10 3.37 17.92
CA GLY A 381 24.76 3.12 16.51
C GLY A 381 25.76 2.24 15.76
N LYS A 382 27.07 2.41 16.00
CA LYS A 382 28.12 1.55 15.41
C LYS A 382 27.93 0.05 15.66
N LYS A 383 27.31 -0.32 16.78
CA LYS A 383 27.08 -1.69 17.20
C LYS A 383 25.65 -2.14 16.86
N ILE A 384 24.66 -1.30 17.11
CA ILE A 384 23.24 -1.72 17.08
C ILE A 384 22.56 -1.52 15.72
N ALA A 385 23.13 -0.72 14.83
CA ALA A 385 22.44 -0.33 13.60
C ALA A 385 22.09 -1.56 12.75
N CYS A 386 20.79 -1.68 12.42
CA CYS A 386 20.33 -2.70 11.50
C CYS A 386 20.88 -2.43 10.10
N VAL A 387 21.36 -3.48 9.43
CA VAL A 387 21.89 -3.38 8.06
C VAL A 387 20.86 -3.74 6.98
N ILE A 388 19.68 -4.21 7.40
CA ILE A 388 18.63 -4.67 6.50
C ILE A 388 17.73 -3.51 6.09
N SER A 389 17.56 -3.32 4.79
CA SER A 389 16.71 -2.27 4.21
C SER A 389 15.32 -2.76 3.82
N SER A 390 14.39 -1.82 3.73
CA SER A 390 13.03 -2.00 3.23
C SER A 390 12.79 -1.17 1.96
N ASN A 391 11.73 -1.47 1.21
CA ASN A 391 11.31 -0.60 0.11
C ASN A 391 10.80 0.75 0.65
N ASN A 392 10.07 0.73 1.76
CA ASN A 392 9.50 1.92 2.38
C ASN A 392 9.74 1.93 3.90
N LEU A 393 10.68 2.77 4.35
CA LEU A 393 10.94 3.03 5.78
C LEU A 393 10.07 4.18 6.29
N ILE A 394 9.48 3.99 7.47
CA ILE A 394 8.71 4.97 8.23
C ILE A 394 9.42 5.16 9.57
N ALA A 395 10.02 6.34 9.75
CA ALA A 395 10.54 6.74 11.05
C ALA A 395 9.39 7.30 11.89
N ALA A 396 9.17 6.73 13.07
CA ALA A 396 8.10 7.15 13.97
C ALA A 396 8.69 7.51 15.34
N GLY A 397 8.08 8.46 16.06
CA GLY A 397 8.46 8.74 17.45
C GLY A 397 8.19 7.59 18.41
N VAL A 398 7.23 6.74 18.03
CA VAL A 398 6.79 5.49 18.64
C VAL A 398 6.22 4.65 17.50
N SER A 399 6.63 3.41 17.33
CA SER A 399 6.24 2.55 16.19
C SER A 399 4.73 2.33 16.09
N ASN A 400 4.03 2.24 17.23
CA ASN A 400 2.57 2.22 17.30
C ASN A 400 1.92 3.38 16.54
N TRP A 401 2.50 4.59 16.62
CA TRP A 401 1.99 5.76 15.90
C TRP A 401 2.13 5.62 14.39
N GLY A 402 3.20 4.98 13.91
CA GLY A 402 3.36 4.65 12.50
C GLY A 402 2.21 3.78 11.99
N CYS A 403 1.82 2.76 12.76
CA CYS A 403 0.68 1.90 12.43
C CYS A 403 -0.65 2.67 12.43
N TYR A 404 -0.90 3.51 13.44
CA TYR A 404 -2.11 4.35 13.48
C TYR A 404 -2.18 5.32 12.29
N GLY A 405 -1.04 5.94 11.97
CA GLY A 405 -0.91 6.85 10.84
C GLY A 405 -1.19 6.15 9.51
N LEU A 406 -0.68 4.94 9.30
CA LEU A 406 -0.98 4.14 8.11
C LEU A 406 -2.46 3.76 8.03
N ALA A 407 -3.09 3.36 9.14
CA ALA A 407 -4.51 3.03 9.17
C ALA A 407 -5.40 4.23 8.76
N LEU A 408 -5.08 5.42 9.28
CA LEU A 408 -5.79 6.66 8.94
C LEU A 408 -5.48 7.14 7.51
N SER A 409 -4.25 6.92 7.04
CA SER A 409 -3.85 7.27 5.67
C SER A 409 -4.47 6.34 4.64
N LEU A 410 -4.68 5.06 4.97
CA LEU A 410 -5.46 4.12 4.15
C LEU A 410 -6.90 4.59 3.98
N TYR A 411 -7.52 5.10 5.04
CA TYR A 411 -8.85 5.69 4.95
C TYR A 411 -8.88 6.90 4.00
N LEU A 412 -7.89 7.80 4.09
CA LEU A 412 -7.77 8.93 3.17
C LEU A 412 -7.55 8.48 1.73
N ALA A 413 -6.66 7.50 1.51
CA ALA A 413 -6.37 6.94 0.19
C ALA A 413 -7.64 6.36 -0.44
N MET A 414 -8.34 5.48 0.27
CA MET A 414 -9.53 4.83 -0.26
C MET A 414 -10.73 5.79 -0.38
N SER A 415 -10.76 6.88 0.40
CA SER A 415 -11.77 7.94 0.25
C SER A 415 -11.46 8.91 -0.90
N CYS A 416 -10.28 8.85 -1.51
CA CYS A 416 -9.90 9.66 -2.66
C CYS A 416 -10.49 9.05 -3.94
N PRO A 417 -11.38 9.75 -4.68
CA PRO A 417 -12.02 9.19 -5.88
C PRO A 417 -11.03 8.76 -6.97
N VAL A 418 -9.93 9.50 -7.13
CA VAL A 418 -8.85 9.17 -8.07
C VAL A 418 -8.22 7.82 -7.72
N HIS A 419 -7.88 7.64 -6.44
CA HIS A 419 -7.19 6.46 -5.96
C HIS A 419 -8.11 5.24 -5.90
N GLU A 420 -9.32 5.39 -5.36
CA GLU A 420 -10.32 4.33 -5.26
C GLU A 420 -10.63 3.75 -6.64
N ARG A 421 -10.89 4.63 -7.63
CA ARG A 421 -11.15 4.20 -9.01
C ARG A 421 -9.95 3.45 -9.58
N TYR A 422 -8.73 3.90 -9.31
CA TYR A 422 -7.51 3.26 -9.79
C TYR A 422 -7.31 1.86 -9.17
N VAL A 423 -7.45 1.72 -7.85
CA VAL A 423 -7.33 0.42 -7.14
C VAL A 423 -8.40 -0.56 -7.60
N ARG A 424 -9.64 -0.09 -7.77
CA ARG A 424 -10.77 -0.87 -8.31
C ARG A 424 -10.67 -1.14 -9.82
N ARG A 425 -9.64 -0.62 -10.50
CA ARG A 425 -9.45 -0.74 -11.96
C ARG A 425 -10.64 -0.23 -12.78
N ALA A 426 -11.33 0.78 -12.27
CA ALA A 426 -12.55 1.36 -12.84
C ALA A 426 -13.72 0.38 -13.05
N VAL A 427 -13.72 -0.78 -12.39
CA VAL A 427 -14.81 -1.78 -12.51
C VAL A 427 -15.91 -1.53 -11.50
N GLY A 428 -17.17 -1.49 -11.93
CA GLY A 428 -18.31 -1.34 -11.02
C GLY A 428 -18.42 0.07 -10.44
N PHE A 429 -18.86 0.18 -9.19
CA PHE A 429 -19.26 1.44 -8.57
C PHE A 429 -18.35 1.82 -7.40
N PRO A 430 -18.22 3.13 -7.08
CA PRO A 430 -17.50 3.59 -5.90
C PRO A 430 -18.03 2.92 -4.62
N VAL A 431 -17.11 2.54 -3.73
CA VAL A 431 -17.44 1.93 -2.44
C VAL A 431 -17.61 2.96 -1.31
N ASP A 432 -18.49 2.68 -0.35
CA ASP A 432 -18.64 3.52 0.85
C ASP A 432 -17.56 3.18 1.90
N VAL A 433 -16.37 3.72 1.68
CA VAL A 433 -15.20 3.53 2.57
C VAL A 433 -15.49 4.02 3.98
N ALA A 434 -16.27 5.09 4.13
CA ALA A 434 -16.64 5.62 5.44
C ALA A 434 -17.49 4.62 6.23
N ALA A 435 -18.43 3.93 5.58
CA ALA A 435 -19.17 2.84 6.21
C ALA A 435 -18.28 1.63 6.51
N MET A 436 -17.43 1.21 5.56
CA MET A 436 -16.53 0.05 5.73
C MET A 436 -15.60 0.22 6.93
N MET A 437 -14.97 1.39 7.05
CA MET A 437 -13.95 1.65 8.07
C MET A 437 -14.50 2.30 9.36
N LYS A 438 -15.81 2.54 9.47
CA LYS A 438 -16.44 3.31 10.56
C LYS A 438 -15.96 2.94 11.97
N ASN A 439 -15.79 1.64 12.23
CA ASN A 439 -15.35 1.10 13.54
C ASN A 439 -13.94 0.50 13.49
N ALA A 440 -13.22 0.72 12.39
CA ALA A 440 -11.92 0.13 12.13
C ALA A 440 -10.78 1.15 12.27
N LEU A 441 -11.09 2.44 12.22
CA LEU A 441 -10.10 3.50 12.44
C LEU A 441 -9.63 3.56 13.90
N PRO A 442 -8.34 3.88 14.14
CA PRO A 442 -7.83 4.12 15.48
C PRO A 442 -8.65 5.18 16.22
N SER A 443 -8.95 4.94 17.50
CA SER A 443 -9.56 5.93 18.40
C SER A 443 -8.81 5.94 19.72
N VAL A 444 -8.88 7.05 20.45
CA VAL A 444 -8.22 7.15 21.76
C VAL A 444 -8.69 6.03 22.67
N GLU A 445 -9.99 5.80 22.74
CA GLU A 445 -10.63 4.82 23.62
C GLU A 445 -10.17 3.41 23.26
N ARG A 446 -10.23 3.05 21.97
CA ARG A 446 -9.84 1.73 21.50
C ARG A 446 -8.36 1.45 21.74
N GLU A 447 -7.48 2.39 21.39
CA GLU A 447 -6.04 2.19 21.57
C GLU A 447 -5.68 2.14 23.07
N ARG A 448 -6.42 2.85 23.93
CA ARG A 448 -6.29 2.75 25.39
C ARG A 448 -6.61 1.35 25.89
N GLU A 449 -7.72 0.78 25.41
CA GLU A 449 -8.15 -0.55 25.80
C GLU A 449 -7.20 -1.64 25.26
N ILE A 450 -6.70 -1.51 24.03
CA ILE A 450 -5.69 -2.42 23.49
C ILE A 450 -4.41 -2.40 24.34
N LEU A 451 -3.91 -1.21 24.70
CA LEU A 451 -2.73 -1.07 25.56
C LEU A 451 -2.97 -1.70 26.94
N ASN A 452 -4.11 -1.41 27.57
CA ASN A 452 -4.46 -2.00 28.86
C ASN A 452 -4.49 -3.54 28.80
N VAL A 453 -5.11 -4.13 27.76
CA VAL A 453 -5.08 -5.59 27.57
C VAL A 453 -3.66 -6.10 27.37
N THR A 454 -2.84 -5.38 26.60
CA THR A 454 -1.44 -5.76 26.33
C THR A 454 -0.63 -5.82 27.64
N GLU A 455 -0.81 -4.85 28.52
CA GLU A 455 -0.19 -4.81 29.84
C GLU A 455 -0.73 -5.88 30.81
N GLU A 456 -2.02 -6.25 30.74
CA GLU A 456 -2.59 -7.38 31.48
C GLU A 456 -1.86 -8.70 31.18
N PHE A 457 -1.34 -8.86 29.96
CA PHE A 457 -0.57 -10.02 29.52
C PHE A 457 0.95 -9.88 29.71
N GLY A 458 1.38 -8.89 30.49
CA GLY A 458 2.76 -8.79 30.98
C GLY A 458 3.72 -8.01 30.09
N PHE A 459 3.27 -7.46 28.95
CA PHE A 459 4.05 -6.50 28.18
C PHE A 459 4.26 -5.23 29.01
N ARG A 460 5.42 -4.60 28.89
CA ARG A 460 5.80 -3.42 29.68
C ARG A 460 6.45 -2.34 28.82
N ASP A 461 6.43 -1.10 29.29
CA ASP A 461 7.10 0.00 28.62
C ASP A 461 8.60 -0.27 28.43
N GLY A 462 9.11 -0.06 27.21
CA GLY A 462 10.49 -0.33 26.82
C GLY A 462 11.56 0.46 27.57
N ARG A 463 11.19 1.65 28.10
CA ARG A 463 12.09 2.53 28.85
C ARG A 463 11.83 2.51 30.36
N SER A 464 10.57 2.37 30.75
CA SER A 464 10.10 2.51 32.14
C SER A 464 9.19 1.34 32.53
N PRO A 465 9.72 0.11 32.69
CA PRO A 465 8.92 -1.10 32.81
C PRO A 465 7.93 -1.13 33.99
N ASP A 466 8.17 -0.32 35.03
CA ASP A 466 7.28 -0.22 36.19
C ASP A 466 6.11 0.77 35.98
N THR A 467 6.12 1.52 34.87
CA THR A 467 5.06 2.45 34.49
C THR A 467 4.03 1.73 33.63
N LEU A 468 2.76 1.81 34.04
CA LEU A 468 1.61 1.31 33.26
C LEU A 468 0.97 2.44 32.45
N MET A 469 0.18 2.06 31.47
CA MET A 469 -0.41 2.95 30.47
C MET A 469 0.65 3.83 29.82
N SER A 470 1.78 3.24 29.46
CA SER A 470 2.89 3.94 28.80
C SER A 470 3.57 3.12 27.71
N VAL A 471 4.10 3.83 26.72
CA VAL A 471 4.92 3.28 25.64
C VAL A 471 6.12 4.21 25.45
N ASP A 472 7.33 3.65 25.41
CA ASP A 472 8.60 4.38 25.29
C ASP A 472 8.82 5.52 26.29
N GLY A 473 8.35 5.35 27.51
CA GLY A 473 8.45 6.34 28.59
C GLY A 473 7.51 7.53 28.41
N LEU A 474 6.51 7.43 27.53
CA LEU A 474 5.47 8.43 27.30
C LEU A 474 4.14 7.92 27.85
N LEU A 475 3.36 8.78 28.49
CA LEU A 475 2.11 8.37 29.13
C LEU A 475 0.97 8.40 28.10
N PHE A 476 0.07 7.43 28.19
CA PHE A 476 -1.08 7.34 27.28
C PHE A 476 -1.98 8.56 27.37
N ASP A 477 -2.42 8.90 28.59
CA ASP A 477 -3.38 9.98 28.84
C ASP A 477 -2.77 11.39 28.67
N LYS A 478 -1.49 11.48 28.29
CA LYS A 478 -0.79 12.75 28.07
C LYS A 478 -0.25 12.87 26.65
N GLU A 479 0.67 12.01 26.24
CA GLU A 479 1.32 12.10 24.93
C GLU A 479 0.58 11.29 23.85
N HIS A 480 0.34 9.99 24.05
CA HIS A 480 -0.20 9.14 22.97
C HIS A 480 -1.62 9.55 22.56
N GLN A 481 -2.49 9.90 23.52
CA GLN A 481 -3.84 10.41 23.24
C GLN A 481 -3.82 11.69 22.40
N GLN A 482 -2.85 12.59 22.63
CA GLN A 482 -2.73 13.83 21.85
C GLN A 482 -2.31 13.54 20.42
N VAL A 483 -1.37 12.61 20.22
CA VAL A 483 -0.94 12.15 18.89
C VAL A 483 -2.11 11.54 18.11
N ILE A 484 -2.87 10.64 18.73
CA ILE A 484 -4.05 10.01 18.10
C ILE A 484 -5.08 11.08 17.71
N ARG A 485 -5.42 12.01 18.62
CA ARG A 485 -6.34 13.12 18.34
C ARG A 485 -5.85 14.03 17.22
N GLY A 486 -4.56 14.32 17.18
CA GLY A 486 -3.95 15.15 16.14
C GLY A 486 -4.13 14.54 14.75
N MET A 487 -3.89 13.22 14.61
CA MET A 487 -4.11 12.51 13.35
C MET A 487 -5.61 12.42 12.99
N LEU A 488 -6.48 12.18 13.98
CA LEU A 488 -7.92 12.12 13.80
C LEU A 488 -8.51 13.44 13.28
N ASN A 489 -8.02 14.57 13.79
CA ASN A 489 -8.41 15.90 13.32
C ASN A 489 -8.11 16.10 11.82
N ILE A 490 -7.00 15.55 11.31
CA ILE A 490 -6.65 15.65 9.88
C ILE A 490 -7.66 14.89 9.02
N VAL A 491 -8.09 13.70 9.47
CA VAL A 491 -9.08 12.90 8.71
C VAL A 491 -10.51 13.42 8.86
N GLY A 492 -10.76 14.40 9.74
CA GLY A 492 -12.09 14.95 10.01
C GLY A 492 -12.98 14.00 10.83
N LYS A 493 -12.38 13.19 11.70
CA LYS A 493 -13.06 12.34 12.68
C LYS A 493 -12.70 12.89 14.06
N GLN A 494 -13.70 13.16 14.90
CA GLN A 494 -13.48 13.56 16.30
C GLN A 494 -13.89 12.42 17.22
#